data_AF-A0A535CN02-F1
#
_entry.id   AF-A0A535CN02-F1
#
_cell.length_a   1.000
_cell.length_b   1.000
_cell.length_c   1.000
_cell.angle_alpha   90.00
_cell.angle_beta   90.00
_cell.angle_gamma   90.00
#
_symmetry.space_group_name_H-M   'P 1'
#
loop_
_entity.id
_entity.type
_entity.pdbx_description
1 polymer ?
#
loop_
_entity_poly.entity_id
_entity_poly.type
_entity_poly.pdbx_seq_one_letter_code
_entity_poly.pdbx_strand_id
1 'polypeptide(L)'
;EGVIFQSESRCLGLATSVPLEEDGRGGVRAKFTLHQGQSVHFLLKSASNCDFALQPLSHDEYQIAFHETIQYWKDWLSQCTYRGRWREVVQRSALILKLLTYKPSGALVAAATTSLPEAIGAARNWDYRYTWLRDSALTLYSLLTLGFTEEARAFMGWLNARCHELKENGALQPIYGIDGEHDLTETRLDHLVGYRNSRPVRIGNAAYKQKQLDIYGELMDAIYIYNRYDRISYDLWRYLRLLLEWLGRHWQEPDEGIWEVRGGPKHFVHSRLMSWVAFDRALRLSRHRGLPAPMVEWVQTSAQIYEQIMDEGWNEKKQSFVQYYGGDAVDASALLLVLTNFAGPTDPRILSTIDCIQSELTSDSLVHRYHPKKAADDGLDSYEGTFSACSFWLAETLAYAGRLNESRLLLEKMLTYSNHVGLYAEEIGPTGEALGNYPQAFTHLSLITACYNIDRMLNRTPGYPSLDSSEVSDDQRTNMRS
;
A
#
# COMPACT_ATOMS: atom_id res chain seq x y z
N GLU A 1 31.31 28.10 -12.07
CA GLU A 1 31.33 26.64 -11.79
C GLU A 1 29.94 26.08 -11.43
N GLY A 2 28.98 26.94 -11.08
CA GLY A 2 27.59 26.53 -10.88
C GLY A 2 26.73 27.70 -10.40
N VAL A 3 25.49 27.40 -10.00
CA VAL A 3 24.51 28.33 -9.44
C VAL A 3 23.87 27.70 -8.20
N ILE A 4 23.63 28.49 -7.16
CA ILE A 4 22.90 28.08 -5.97
C ILE A 4 21.55 28.79 -5.97
N PHE A 5 20.48 28.02 -5.93
CA PHE A 5 19.13 28.50 -5.65
C PHE A 5 18.88 28.35 -4.15
N GLN A 6 18.48 29.43 -3.49
CA GLN A 6 18.26 29.44 -2.05
C GLN A 6 16.80 29.80 -1.74
N SER A 7 16.18 29.00 -0.88
CA SER A 7 14.94 29.33 -0.19
C SER A 7 15.21 29.46 1.32
N GLU A 8 14.18 29.76 2.10
CA GLU A 8 14.30 29.88 3.56
C GLU A 8 14.77 28.59 4.24
N SER A 9 14.50 27.42 3.65
CA SER A 9 14.71 26.12 4.29
C SER A 9 15.55 25.13 3.48
N ARG A 10 15.83 25.43 2.21
CA ARG A 10 16.54 24.53 1.31
C ARG A 10 17.42 25.32 0.35
N CYS A 11 18.46 24.65 -0.10
CA CYS A 11 19.32 25.14 -1.15
C CYS A 11 19.46 24.06 -2.22
N LEU A 12 19.49 24.47 -3.49
CA LEU A 12 19.76 23.61 -4.63
C LEU A 12 20.98 24.13 -5.35
N GLY A 13 22.00 23.29 -5.52
CA GLY A 13 23.23 23.63 -6.22
C GLY A 13 23.29 22.96 -7.58
N LEU A 14 23.33 23.74 -8.66
CA LEU A 14 23.54 23.25 -10.03
C LEU A 14 25.00 23.48 -10.44
N ALA A 15 25.78 22.41 -10.62
CA ALA A 15 27.15 22.48 -11.14
C ALA A 15 27.21 21.96 -12.58
N THR A 16 27.92 22.68 -13.44
CA THR A 16 28.08 22.33 -14.86
C THR A 16 29.29 23.03 -15.48
N SER A 17 29.89 22.41 -16.50
CA SER A 17 30.96 22.99 -17.32
C SER A 17 30.43 23.97 -18.37
N VAL A 18 29.11 24.03 -18.58
CA VAL A 18 28.48 24.95 -19.53
C VAL A 18 28.27 26.31 -18.87
N PRO A 19 28.60 27.43 -19.55
CA PRO A 19 28.29 28.76 -19.06
C PRO A 19 26.78 28.95 -18.84
N LEU A 20 26.41 29.37 -17.64
CA LEU A 20 25.04 29.71 -17.27
C LEU A 20 24.84 31.22 -17.34
N GLU A 21 23.71 31.66 -17.90
CA GLU A 21 23.25 33.04 -17.90
C GLU A 21 22.05 33.17 -16.97
N GLU A 22 21.97 34.25 -16.19
CA GLU A 22 20.75 34.59 -15.46
C GLU A 22 19.62 34.94 -16.44
N ASP A 23 18.39 34.51 -16.12
CA ASP A 23 17.22 34.77 -16.95
C ASP A 23 16.45 36.05 -16.55
N GLY A 24 16.91 36.74 -15.51
CA GLY A 24 16.31 37.95 -14.95
C GLY A 24 15.05 37.72 -14.10
N ARG A 25 14.66 36.47 -13.85
CA ARG A 25 13.47 36.08 -13.06
C ARG A 25 13.81 35.14 -11.90
N GLY A 26 15.08 35.16 -11.45
CA GLY A 26 15.59 34.27 -10.42
C GLY A 26 15.95 32.87 -10.92
N GLY A 27 15.94 32.65 -12.24
CA GLY A 27 16.39 31.42 -12.89
C GLY A 27 17.71 31.61 -13.64
N VAL A 28 18.24 30.49 -14.15
CA VAL A 28 19.39 30.47 -15.05
C VAL A 28 19.09 29.62 -16.28
N ARG A 29 19.76 29.95 -17.38
CA ARG A 29 19.62 29.27 -18.66
C ARG A 29 20.98 29.05 -19.30
N ALA A 30 21.09 28.02 -20.14
CA ALA A 30 22.23 27.81 -21.00
C ALA A 30 21.79 27.35 -22.38
N LYS A 31 22.56 27.74 -23.40
CA LYS A 31 22.42 27.24 -24.77
C LYS A 31 23.80 26.88 -25.31
N PHE A 32 23.96 25.63 -25.73
CA PHE A 32 25.21 25.11 -26.26
C PHE A 32 24.91 24.07 -27.35
N THR A 33 25.92 23.73 -28.15
CA THR A 33 25.82 22.72 -29.22
C THR A 33 26.72 21.56 -28.87
N LEU A 34 26.20 20.33 -29.00
CA LEU A 34 26.99 19.12 -28.91
C LEU A 34 27.18 18.53 -30.31
N HIS A 35 28.42 18.17 -30.62
CA HIS A 35 28.75 17.37 -31.79
C HIS A 35 28.76 15.88 -31.44
N GLN A 36 28.75 15.03 -32.47
CA GLN A 36 28.79 13.59 -32.29
C GLN A 36 29.97 13.16 -31.40
N GLY A 37 29.68 12.34 -30.38
CA GLY A 37 30.68 11.86 -29.42
C GLY A 37 30.96 12.80 -28.24
N GLN A 38 30.41 14.01 -28.22
CA GLN A 38 30.53 14.91 -27.08
C GLN A 38 29.44 14.64 -26.03
N SER A 39 29.81 14.79 -24.76
CA SER A 39 28.91 14.71 -23.62
C SER A 39 29.09 15.95 -22.74
N VAL A 40 28.01 16.37 -22.09
CA VAL A 40 28.02 17.37 -21.03
C VAL A 40 27.22 16.83 -19.86
N HIS A 41 27.71 17.07 -18.66
CA HIS A 41 27.10 16.60 -17.41
C HIS A 41 26.58 17.77 -16.59
N PHE A 42 25.44 17.57 -15.95
CA PHE A 42 24.82 18.51 -15.02
C PHE A 42 24.62 17.80 -13.69
N LEU A 43 25.08 18.44 -12.61
CA LEU A 43 24.92 17.91 -11.27
C LEU A 43 24.02 18.83 -10.47
N LEU A 44 22.87 18.30 -10.03
CA LEU A 44 21.97 19.00 -9.11
C LEU A 44 22.08 18.38 -7.72
N LYS A 45 22.50 19.19 -6.74
CA LYS A 45 22.60 18.81 -5.32
C LYS A 45 21.55 19.55 -4.50
N SER A 46 21.08 18.93 -3.43
CA SER A 46 20.20 19.55 -2.45
C SER A 46 20.82 19.47 -1.05
N ALA A 47 20.75 20.56 -0.28
CA ALA A 47 21.22 20.62 1.10
C ALA A 47 20.39 21.63 1.91
N SER A 48 20.32 21.43 3.22
CA SER A 48 19.58 22.31 4.14
C SER A 48 20.34 23.58 4.52
N ASN A 49 21.68 23.52 4.51
CA ASN A 49 22.57 24.55 5.05
C ASN A 49 23.35 25.32 3.97
N CYS A 50 22.99 25.18 2.69
CA CYS A 50 23.70 25.79 1.55
C CYS A 50 25.20 25.43 1.45
N ASP A 51 25.67 24.42 2.17
CA ASP A 51 27.08 24.02 2.18
C ASP A 51 27.38 23.15 0.95
N PHE A 52 27.70 23.81 -0.16
CA PHE A 52 28.05 23.15 -1.42
C PHE A 52 29.45 23.52 -1.89
N ALA A 53 30.25 22.51 -2.20
CA ALA A 53 31.24 22.61 -3.24
C ALA A 53 30.58 22.30 -4.60
N LEU A 54 30.38 23.34 -5.42
CA LEU A 54 29.89 23.19 -6.79
C LEU A 54 31.05 23.00 -7.75
N GLN A 55 31.42 21.74 -7.96
CA GLN A 55 32.36 21.35 -9.01
C GLN A 55 31.61 20.55 -10.07
N PRO A 56 31.78 20.88 -11.37
CA PRO A 56 31.23 20.09 -12.46
C PRO A 56 31.77 18.65 -12.43
N LEU A 57 30.93 17.68 -12.76
CA LEU A 57 31.37 16.30 -12.96
C LEU A 57 32.24 16.18 -14.21
N SER A 58 33.42 15.60 -14.06
CA SER A 58 34.18 15.07 -15.18
C SER A 58 33.45 13.87 -15.81
N HIS A 59 33.87 13.49 -17.03
CA HIS A 59 33.28 12.32 -17.69
C HIS A 59 33.52 11.03 -16.88
N ASP A 60 34.72 10.86 -16.34
CA ASP A 60 35.09 9.66 -15.59
C ASP A 60 34.31 9.56 -14.27
N GLU A 61 34.15 10.66 -13.54
CA GLU A 61 33.33 10.69 -12.32
C GLU A 61 31.86 10.37 -12.61
N TYR A 62 31.30 10.88 -13.71
CA TYR A 62 29.97 10.50 -14.16
C TYR A 62 29.88 8.99 -14.45
N GLN A 63 30.85 8.43 -15.18
CA GLN A 63 30.85 7.00 -15.49
C GLN A 63 30.92 6.16 -14.22
N ILE A 64 31.77 6.54 -13.26
CA ILE A 64 31.86 5.84 -11.96
C ILE A 64 30.50 5.87 -11.26
N ALA A 65 29.91 7.06 -11.05
CA ALA A 65 28.62 7.21 -10.37
C ALA A 65 27.48 6.44 -11.08
N PHE A 66 27.49 6.43 -12.41
CA PHE A 66 26.53 5.68 -13.24
C PHE A 66 26.65 4.16 -13.03
N HIS A 67 27.87 3.61 -13.10
CA HIS A 67 28.11 2.19 -12.89
C HIS A 67 27.83 1.76 -11.45
N GLU A 68 28.22 2.56 -10.45
CA GLU A 68 27.92 2.32 -9.04
C GLU A 68 26.41 2.29 -8.79
N THR A 69 25.66 3.21 -9.40
CA THR A 69 24.19 3.23 -9.30
C THR A 69 23.58 1.96 -9.89
N ILE A 70 24.03 1.53 -11.07
CA ILE A 70 23.57 0.28 -11.70
C ILE A 70 23.89 -0.93 -10.82
N GLN A 71 25.12 -1.00 -10.31
CA GLN A 71 25.59 -2.12 -9.52
C GLN A 71 24.80 -2.22 -8.21
N TYR A 72 24.57 -1.11 -7.52
CA TYR A 72 23.73 -1.05 -6.31
C TYR A 72 22.35 -1.69 -6.54
N TRP A 73 21.65 -1.29 -7.61
CA TRP A 73 20.31 -1.82 -7.90
C TRP A 73 20.33 -3.29 -8.32
N LYS A 74 21.36 -3.73 -9.05
CA LYS A 74 21.54 -5.15 -9.40
C LYS A 74 21.81 -6.00 -8.16
N ASP A 75 22.68 -5.55 -7.27
CA ASP A 75 23.02 -6.24 -6.03
C ASP A 75 21.81 -6.32 -5.11
N TRP A 76 21.07 -5.22 -4.97
CA TRP A 76 19.82 -5.21 -4.22
C TRP A 76 18.82 -6.23 -4.80
N LEU A 77 18.53 -6.16 -6.09
CA LEU A 77 17.54 -7.04 -6.73
C LEU A 77 17.99 -8.51 -6.76
N SER A 78 19.29 -8.80 -6.69
CA SER A 78 19.82 -10.16 -6.65
C SER A 78 19.34 -10.96 -5.43
N GLN A 79 18.95 -10.27 -4.35
CA GLN A 79 18.38 -10.86 -3.13
C GLN A 79 16.97 -11.40 -3.35
N CYS A 80 16.28 -10.96 -4.40
CA CYS A 80 14.91 -11.38 -4.69
C CYS A 80 14.82 -12.90 -4.87
N THR A 81 13.99 -13.54 -4.05
CA THR A 81 13.82 -15.01 -4.03
C THR A 81 12.77 -15.52 -5.01
N TYR A 82 11.92 -14.64 -5.56
CA TYR A 82 10.86 -15.05 -6.49
C TYR A 82 11.42 -15.58 -7.82
N ARG A 83 10.94 -16.76 -8.22
CA ARG A 83 11.31 -17.47 -9.46
C ARG A 83 10.08 -17.90 -10.29
N GLY A 84 8.90 -17.36 -9.97
CA GLY A 84 7.65 -17.69 -10.65
C GLY A 84 7.53 -17.06 -12.05
N ARG A 85 6.39 -17.33 -12.69
CA ARG A 85 6.11 -16.99 -14.10
C ARG A 85 6.26 -15.50 -14.44
N TRP A 86 5.94 -14.60 -13.50
CA TRP A 86 5.92 -13.15 -13.74
C TRP A 86 7.14 -12.42 -13.14
N ARG A 87 8.30 -13.07 -13.16
CA ARG A 87 9.52 -12.60 -12.48
C ARG A 87 9.86 -11.15 -12.77
N GLU A 88 9.89 -10.74 -14.05
CA GLU A 88 10.30 -9.38 -14.44
C GLU A 88 9.33 -8.32 -13.90
N VAL A 89 8.03 -8.61 -13.90
CA VAL A 89 6.99 -7.70 -13.40
C VAL A 89 7.06 -7.55 -11.88
N VAL A 90 7.24 -8.67 -11.17
CA VAL A 90 7.42 -8.67 -9.71
C VAL A 90 8.68 -7.92 -9.31
N GLN A 91 9.80 -8.16 -10.02
CA GLN A 91 11.06 -7.47 -9.78
C GLN A 91 10.95 -5.96 -10.05
N ARG A 92 10.26 -5.56 -11.12
CA ARG A 92 10.01 -4.14 -11.40
C ARG A 92 9.20 -3.48 -10.30
N SER A 93 8.15 -4.13 -9.81
CA SER A 93 7.32 -3.63 -8.70
C SER A 93 8.12 -3.53 -7.40
N ALA A 94 8.96 -4.52 -7.10
CA ALA A 94 9.83 -4.48 -5.92
C ALA A 94 10.80 -3.29 -5.94
N LEU A 95 11.42 -2.99 -7.10
CA LEU A 95 12.28 -1.81 -7.25
C LEU A 95 11.53 -0.51 -6.93
N ILE A 96 10.25 -0.43 -7.29
CA ILE A 96 9.42 0.75 -7.07
C ILE A 96 9.07 0.91 -5.61
N LEU A 97 8.70 -0.17 -4.92
CA LEU A 97 8.50 -0.11 -3.47
C LEU A 97 9.78 0.29 -2.73
N LYS A 98 10.94 -0.18 -3.19
CA LYS A 98 12.24 0.27 -2.65
C LYS A 98 12.47 1.78 -2.90
N LEU A 99 12.12 2.29 -4.07
CA LEU A 99 12.21 3.72 -4.40
C LEU A 99 11.22 4.60 -3.62
N LEU A 100 10.05 4.05 -3.27
CA LEU A 100 9.05 4.71 -2.42
C LEU A 100 9.36 4.58 -0.92
N THR A 101 10.40 3.82 -0.55
CA THR A 101 10.83 3.67 0.84
C THR A 101 11.82 4.77 1.20
N TYR A 102 11.48 5.61 2.17
CA TYR A 102 12.37 6.61 2.73
C TYR A 102 13.43 5.94 3.60
N LYS A 103 14.63 5.77 3.03
CA LYS A 103 15.76 5.04 3.65
C LYS A 103 16.03 5.40 5.13
N PRO A 104 16.03 6.68 5.56
CA PRO A 104 16.40 7.03 6.94
C PRO A 104 15.45 6.46 7.99
N SER A 105 14.14 6.47 7.75
CA SER A 105 13.15 6.02 8.73
C SER A 105 12.58 4.64 8.42
N GLY A 106 12.67 4.18 7.17
CA GLY A 106 12.02 2.96 6.69
C GLY A 106 10.57 3.15 6.24
N ALA A 107 10.03 4.38 6.32
CA ALA A 107 8.66 4.69 5.92
C ALA A 107 8.43 4.47 4.41
N LEU A 108 7.35 3.79 4.05
CA LEU A 108 6.93 3.64 2.65
C LEU A 108 5.86 4.70 2.34
N VAL A 109 6.09 5.57 1.35
CA VAL A 109 5.04 6.51 0.92
C VAL A 109 4.06 5.84 -0.05
N ALA A 110 2.78 6.22 0.00
CA ALA A 110 1.75 5.65 -0.89
C ALA A 110 2.01 5.98 -2.37
N ALA A 111 2.60 7.15 -2.67
CA ALA A 111 3.13 7.50 -3.97
C ALA A 111 4.14 8.66 -3.87
N ALA A 112 4.96 8.86 -4.91
CA ALA A 112 5.87 9.99 -5.01
C ALA A 112 5.21 11.29 -5.52
N THR A 113 3.89 11.28 -5.71
CA THR A 113 3.12 12.38 -6.31
C THR A 113 2.05 12.93 -5.38
N THR A 114 1.56 14.12 -5.75
CA THR A 114 0.38 14.73 -5.14
C THR A 114 -0.52 15.29 -6.22
N SER A 115 -1.82 15.30 -5.94
CA SER A 115 -2.85 15.99 -6.71
C SER A 115 -2.95 15.55 -8.17
N LEU A 116 -2.57 14.31 -8.46
CA LEU A 116 -2.93 13.68 -9.71
C LEU A 116 -4.40 13.22 -9.62
N PRO A 117 -5.22 13.52 -10.63
CA PRO A 117 -6.67 13.33 -10.56
C PRO A 117 -7.10 11.88 -10.80
N GLU A 118 -7.96 11.35 -9.93
CA GLU A 118 -8.70 10.08 -10.16
C GLU A 118 -9.68 10.20 -11.35
N ALA A 119 -10.07 11.42 -11.72
CA ALA A 119 -10.77 11.72 -12.97
C ALA A 119 -10.36 13.09 -13.50
N ILE A 120 -9.98 13.18 -14.78
CA ILE A 120 -9.51 14.44 -15.39
C ILE A 120 -10.58 15.54 -15.24
N GLY A 121 -10.18 16.68 -14.68
CA GLY A 121 -11.06 17.82 -14.41
C GLY A 121 -11.86 17.72 -13.10
N ALA A 122 -11.79 16.61 -12.38
CA ALA A 122 -12.50 16.38 -11.12
C ALA A 122 -11.70 16.85 -9.89
N ALA A 123 -12.36 16.76 -8.72
CA ALA A 123 -11.86 17.26 -7.44
C ALA A 123 -11.09 16.22 -6.61
N ARG A 124 -11.09 14.94 -7.03
CA ARG A 124 -10.40 13.79 -6.40
C ARG A 124 -8.89 13.83 -6.70
N ASN A 125 -8.22 14.78 -6.06
CA ASN A 125 -6.80 15.07 -6.26
C ASN A 125 -6.13 15.13 -4.87
N TRP A 126 -5.45 14.05 -4.48
CA TRP A 126 -4.92 13.85 -3.12
C TRP A 126 -3.40 13.84 -3.06
N ASP A 127 -2.84 14.19 -1.90
CA ASP A 127 -1.41 14.07 -1.63
C ASP A 127 -1.08 12.71 -1.03
N TYR A 128 -0.28 11.91 -1.74
CA TYR A 128 0.06 10.52 -1.37
C TYR A 128 1.50 10.36 -0.90
N ARG A 129 2.21 11.46 -0.65
CA ARG A 129 3.61 11.46 -0.19
C ARG A 129 3.74 11.14 1.31
N TYR A 130 2.80 10.40 1.85
CA TYR A 130 2.66 10.02 3.26
C TYR A 130 2.61 8.51 3.41
N THR A 131 2.79 8.01 4.64
CA THR A 131 2.77 6.58 4.96
C THR A 131 1.47 6.20 5.64
N TRP A 132 0.71 5.32 5.00
CA TRP A 132 -0.54 4.75 5.53
C TRP A 132 -0.24 3.51 6.38
N LEU A 133 -0.89 3.41 7.55
CA LEU A 133 -0.86 2.16 8.32
C LEU A 133 -1.60 1.03 7.60
N ARG A 134 -2.61 1.36 6.79
CA ARG A 134 -3.35 0.38 5.99
C ARG A 134 -2.46 -0.47 5.10
N ASP A 135 -1.44 0.15 4.49
CA ASP A 135 -0.58 -0.53 3.52
C ASP A 135 0.47 -1.44 4.21
N SER A 136 0.49 -1.50 5.55
CA SER A 136 1.55 -2.13 6.33
C SER A 136 1.65 -3.64 6.13
N ALA A 137 0.52 -4.36 6.18
CA ALA A 137 0.52 -5.82 6.08
C ALA A 137 1.02 -6.27 4.71
N LEU A 138 0.47 -5.67 3.66
CA LEU A 138 0.91 -5.91 2.29
C LEU A 138 2.38 -5.55 2.08
N THR A 139 2.86 -4.45 2.69
CA THR A 139 4.27 -4.03 2.64
C THR A 139 5.18 -5.09 3.22
N LEU A 140 4.94 -5.51 4.47
CA LEU A 140 5.78 -6.52 5.11
C LEU A 140 5.67 -7.87 4.41
N TYR A 141 4.47 -8.29 4.01
CA TYR A 141 4.28 -9.51 3.24
C TYR A 141 5.09 -9.48 1.94
N SER A 142 4.92 -8.44 1.11
CA SER A 142 5.60 -8.33 -0.19
C SER A 142 7.12 -8.31 -0.03
N LEU A 143 7.66 -7.53 0.91
CA LEU A 143 9.11 -7.46 1.12
C LEU A 143 9.66 -8.81 1.62
N LEU A 144 9.04 -9.40 2.64
CA LEU A 144 9.54 -10.62 3.28
C LEU A 144 9.38 -11.85 2.39
N THR A 145 8.27 -11.97 1.66
CA THR A 145 8.05 -13.04 0.69
C THR A 145 9.04 -12.98 -0.48
N LEU A 146 9.48 -11.78 -0.87
CA LEU A 146 10.51 -11.59 -1.89
C LEU A 146 11.96 -11.66 -1.34
N GLY A 147 12.15 -11.77 -0.02
CA GLY A 147 13.47 -11.88 0.62
C GLY A 147 14.13 -10.57 1.06
N PHE A 148 13.43 -9.43 0.94
CA PHE A 148 13.93 -8.09 1.30
C PHE A 148 13.75 -7.80 2.80
N THR A 149 14.59 -8.43 3.62
CA THR A 149 14.47 -8.38 5.08
C THR A 149 14.95 -7.07 5.72
N GLU A 150 15.87 -6.33 5.08
CA GLU A 150 16.37 -5.06 5.60
C GLU A 150 15.28 -3.99 5.59
N GLU A 151 14.58 -3.83 4.46
CA GLU A 151 13.47 -2.90 4.29
C GLU A 151 12.31 -3.27 5.23
N ALA A 152 12.01 -4.55 5.34
CA ALA A 152 10.98 -5.03 6.26
C ALA A 152 11.31 -4.72 7.72
N ARG A 153 12.58 -4.88 8.13
CA ARG A 153 13.06 -4.52 9.47
C ARG A 153 12.99 -3.01 9.70
N ALA A 154 13.38 -2.20 8.72
CA ALA A 154 13.32 -0.74 8.82
C ALA A 154 11.86 -0.26 8.95
N PHE A 155 10.96 -0.76 8.11
CA PHE A 155 9.52 -0.44 8.18
C PHE A 155 8.89 -0.91 9.50
N MET A 156 9.25 -2.09 10.01
CA MET A 156 8.81 -2.53 11.33
C MET A 156 9.35 -1.63 12.46
N GLY A 157 10.59 -1.13 12.33
CA GLY A 157 11.14 -0.13 13.24
C GLY A 157 10.30 1.16 13.24
N TRP A 158 9.90 1.62 12.07
CA TRP A 158 9.01 2.77 11.90
C TRP A 158 7.63 2.54 12.54
N LEU A 159 6.98 1.40 12.29
CA LEU A 159 5.70 1.03 12.91
C LEU A 159 5.80 0.94 14.43
N ASN A 160 6.90 0.36 14.93
CA ASN A 160 7.16 0.27 16.35
C ASN A 160 7.25 1.66 17.00
N ALA A 161 7.90 2.63 16.33
CA ALA A 161 7.96 4.01 16.81
C ALA A 161 6.54 4.63 16.94
N ARG A 162 5.67 4.43 15.95
CA ARG A 162 4.26 4.89 16.01
C ARG A 162 3.49 4.29 17.19
N CYS A 163 3.72 3.01 17.50
CA CYS A 163 3.10 2.36 18.67
C CYS A 163 3.61 2.96 20.00
N HIS A 164 4.85 3.45 20.05
CA HIS A 164 5.43 4.04 21.28
C HIS A 164 4.98 5.48 21.53
N GLU A 165 4.49 6.18 20.51
CA GLU A 165 3.99 7.56 20.61
C GLU A 165 2.60 7.67 21.25
N LEU A 166 1.93 6.53 21.46
CA LEU A 166 0.59 6.47 22.01
C LEU A 166 0.54 6.98 23.45
N LYS A 167 -0.36 7.94 23.69
CA LYS A 167 -0.76 8.34 25.04
C LYS A 167 -1.70 7.29 25.64
N GLU A 168 -1.83 7.26 26.96
CA GLU A 168 -2.81 6.42 27.63
C GLU A 168 -4.21 6.65 27.04
N ASN A 169 -4.85 5.58 26.52
CA ASN A 169 -6.14 5.59 25.81
C ASN A 169 -6.17 6.28 24.42
N GLY A 170 -5.02 6.54 23.80
CA GLY A 170 -4.96 7.11 22.45
C GLY A 170 -5.29 6.11 21.33
N ALA A 171 -5.96 6.58 20.29
CA ALA A 171 -6.09 5.87 19.02
C ALA A 171 -4.85 6.09 18.14
N LEU A 172 -4.62 5.20 17.17
CA LEU A 172 -3.62 5.43 16.14
C LEU A 172 -4.15 6.42 15.10
N GLN A 173 -3.24 7.22 14.56
CA GLN A 173 -3.53 8.07 13.41
C GLN A 173 -3.41 7.21 12.14
N PRO A 174 -4.29 7.34 11.13
CA PRO A 174 -4.24 6.44 9.97
C PRO A 174 -3.02 6.64 9.08
N ILE A 175 -2.55 7.89 8.97
CA ILE A 175 -1.53 8.33 8.00
C ILE A 175 -0.51 9.25 8.64
N TYR A 176 0.77 9.10 8.30
CA TYR A 176 1.85 9.87 8.92
C TYR A 176 2.80 10.45 7.88
N GLY A 177 3.51 11.51 8.27
CA GLY A 177 4.69 11.96 7.54
C GLY A 177 5.80 10.90 7.55
N ILE A 178 6.78 11.05 6.65
CA ILE A 178 7.88 10.09 6.48
C ILE A 178 8.76 9.95 7.75
N ASP A 179 8.83 10.99 8.57
CA ASP A 179 9.53 10.97 9.86
C ASP A 179 8.59 10.69 11.04
N GLY A 180 7.30 10.46 10.76
CA GLY A 180 6.26 10.20 11.77
C GLY A 180 5.44 11.42 12.17
N GLU A 181 5.48 12.49 11.38
CA GLU A 181 4.75 13.71 11.68
C GLU A 181 3.24 13.47 11.74
N HIS A 182 2.62 14.03 12.78
CA HIS A 182 1.19 13.90 13.05
C HIS A 182 0.33 14.95 12.35
N ASP A 183 0.87 16.13 12.00
CA ASP A 183 0.09 17.18 11.36
C ASP A 183 0.26 17.15 9.84
N LEU A 184 -0.77 16.69 9.15
CA LEU A 184 -0.83 16.62 7.69
C LEU A 184 -1.89 17.57 7.12
N THR A 185 -2.05 18.74 7.74
CA THR A 185 -3.08 19.73 7.38
C THR A 185 -3.15 19.96 5.86
N GLU A 186 -4.31 19.66 5.29
CA GLU A 186 -4.60 19.83 3.86
C GLU A 186 -4.67 21.32 3.50
N THR A 187 -3.90 21.74 2.49
CA THR A 187 -3.86 23.11 1.97
C THR A 187 -4.04 23.12 0.46
N ARG A 188 -4.89 24.01 -0.06
CA ARG A 188 -5.10 24.20 -1.50
C ARG A 188 -4.09 25.19 -2.06
N LEU A 189 -3.54 24.87 -3.23
CA LEU A 189 -2.59 25.69 -3.98
C LEU A 189 -3.29 26.30 -5.20
N ASP A 190 -4.18 27.26 -4.99
CA ASP A 190 -5.06 27.82 -6.03
C ASP A 190 -4.31 28.54 -7.17
N HIS A 191 -3.05 28.92 -6.93
CA HIS A 191 -2.15 29.50 -7.93
C HIS A 191 -1.68 28.49 -9.00
N LEU A 192 -1.87 27.18 -8.75
CA LEU A 192 -1.55 26.13 -9.71
C LEU A 192 -2.80 25.74 -10.52
N VAL A 193 -2.59 25.51 -11.82
CA VAL A 193 -3.67 25.08 -12.73
C VAL A 193 -4.01 23.58 -12.58
N GLY A 194 -3.05 22.80 -12.06
CA GLY A 194 -3.18 21.35 -11.89
C GLY A 194 -3.00 20.55 -13.18
N TYR A 195 -2.78 19.24 -13.03
CA TYR A 195 -2.54 18.36 -14.18
C TYR A 195 -3.76 18.31 -15.10
N ARG A 196 -3.57 18.63 -16.38
CA ARG A 196 -4.65 18.74 -17.38
C ARG A 196 -5.83 19.61 -16.92
N ASN A 197 -5.54 20.71 -16.22
CA ASN A 197 -6.52 21.63 -15.62
C ASN A 197 -7.41 21.02 -14.53
N SER A 198 -6.98 19.91 -13.92
CA SER A 198 -7.72 19.26 -12.83
C SER A 198 -7.46 19.99 -11.52
N ARG A 199 -8.54 20.42 -10.85
CA ARG A 199 -8.49 21.26 -9.66
C ARG A 199 -9.33 20.68 -8.53
N PRO A 200 -8.96 20.98 -7.28
CA PRO A 200 -7.83 21.82 -6.88
C PRO A 200 -6.52 21.01 -6.80
N VAL A 201 -5.40 21.73 -6.77
CA VAL A 201 -4.11 21.18 -6.35
C VAL A 201 -4.02 21.33 -4.83
N ARG A 202 -3.66 20.26 -4.13
CA ARG A 202 -3.58 20.19 -2.68
C ARG A 202 -2.24 19.61 -2.22
N ILE A 203 -1.84 19.98 -1.01
CA ILE A 203 -0.78 19.33 -0.24
C ILE A 203 -1.32 19.02 1.15
N GLY A 204 -0.78 18.01 1.82
CA GLY A 204 -1.43 17.48 3.02
C GLY A 204 -2.60 16.56 2.67
N ASN A 205 -3.11 15.86 3.67
CA ASN A 205 -4.19 14.90 3.48
C ASN A 205 -5.06 14.85 4.73
N ALA A 206 -6.34 15.19 4.59
CA ALA A 206 -7.29 15.29 5.70
C ALA A 206 -7.61 13.95 6.39
N ALA A 207 -7.28 12.81 5.78
CA ALA A 207 -7.54 11.48 6.35
C ALA A 207 -6.81 11.25 7.68
N TYR A 208 -5.77 12.03 8.00
CA TYR A 208 -5.04 11.92 9.27
C TYR A 208 -5.88 12.19 10.51
N LYS A 209 -7.04 12.87 10.36
CA LYS A 209 -7.99 13.13 11.44
C LYS A 209 -9.13 12.11 11.51
N GLN A 210 -9.23 11.23 10.51
CA GLN A 210 -10.33 10.27 10.44
C GLN A 210 -10.17 9.18 11.48
N LYS A 211 -11.30 8.63 11.89
CA LYS A 211 -11.30 7.37 12.62
C LYS A 211 -11.34 6.23 11.60
N GLN A 212 -10.34 5.35 11.65
CA GLN A 212 -10.29 4.17 10.78
C GLN A 212 -10.05 2.96 11.68
N LEU A 213 -11.03 2.07 11.78
CA LEU A 213 -10.91 0.88 12.63
C LEU A 213 -10.11 -0.24 11.94
N ASP A 214 -9.96 -0.17 10.63
CA ASP A 214 -9.22 -1.16 9.85
C ASP A 214 -7.72 -1.15 10.08
N ILE A 215 -7.13 0.01 10.40
CA ILE A 215 -5.68 0.15 10.61
C ILE A 215 -5.13 -0.75 11.73
N TYR A 216 -5.97 -1.15 12.68
CA TYR A 216 -5.59 -2.04 13.77
C TYR A 216 -5.41 -3.48 13.29
N GLY A 217 -6.27 -3.93 12.38
CA GLY A 217 -6.12 -5.22 11.71
C GLY A 217 -4.85 -5.24 10.87
N GLU A 218 -4.64 -4.17 10.09
CA GLU A 218 -3.48 -4.05 9.20
C GLU A 218 -2.16 -4.03 9.98
N LEU A 219 -2.12 -3.30 11.09
CA LEU A 219 -0.98 -3.31 12.00
C LEU A 219 -0.74 -4.70 12.59
N MET A 220 -1.77 -5.34 13.13
CA MET A 220 -1.63 -6.66 13.77
C MET A 220 -1.28 -7.76 12.77
N ASP A 221 -1.77 -7.70 11.53
CA ASP A 221 -1.42 -8.63 10.47
C ASP A 221 0.02 -8.43 10.00
N ALA A 222 0.46 -7.18 9.83
CA ALA A 222 1.85 -6.84 9.57
C ALA A 222 2.79 -7.41 10.66
N ILE A 223 2.44 -7.22 11.94
CA ILE A 223 3.22 -7.72 13.08
C ILE A 223 3.21 -9.25 13.14
N TYR A 224 2.07 -9.89 12.83
CA TYR A 224 1.98 -11.34 12.75
C TYR A 224 2.88 -11.92 11.67
N ILE A 225 2.86 -11.32 10.47
CA ILE A 225 3.74 -11.67 9.35
C ILE A 225 5.19 -11.49 9.77
N TYR A 226 5.57 -10.32 10.28
CA TYR A 226 6.93 -10.04 10.72
C TYR A 226 7.42 -11.01 11.80
N ASN A 227 6.55 -11.39 12.75
CA ASN A 227 6.90 -12.31 13.83
C ASN A 227 7.31 -13.71 13.35
N ARG A 228 6.94 -14.11 12.12
CA ARG A 228 7.43 -15.36 11.49
C ARG A 228 8.90 -15.27 11.07
N TYR A 229 9.41 -14.05 10.86
CA TYR A 229 10.77 -13.78 10.39
C TYR A 229 11.69 -13.29 11.50
N ASP A 230 11.25 -12.34 12.33
CA ASP A 230 12.00 -11.85 13.48
C ASP A 230 11.07 -11.63 14.68
N ARG A 231 11.61 -11.76 15.88
CA ARG A 231 10.81 -11.81 17.11
C ARG A 231 10.39 -10.42 17.55
N ILE A 232 9.09 -10.23 17.80
CA ILE A 232 8.60 -9.01 18.46
C ILE A 232 9.09 -8.93 19.90
N SER A 233 9.33 -7.70 20.39
CA SER A 233 9.74 -7.43 21.76
C SER A 233 8.55 -7.45 22.72
N TYR A 234 8.84 -7.65 24.01
CA TYR A 234 7.81 -7.56 25.06
C TYR A 234 7.24 -6.14 25.17
N ASP A 235 8.07 -5.11 25.00
CA ASP A 235 7.62 -3.72 25.05
C ASP A 235 6.62 -3.41 23.94
N LEU A 236 6.92 -3.78 22.69
CA LEU A 236 5.96 -3.67 21.59
C LEU A 236 4.66 -4.41 21.93
N TRP A 237 4.76 -5.65 22.44
CA TRP A 237 3.57 -6.41 22.84
C TRP A 237 2.71 -5.70 23.90
N ARG A 238 3.33 -5.00 24.87
CA ARG A 238 2.58 -4.20 25.85
C ARG A 238 1.78 -3.09 25.18
N TYR A 239 2.35 -2.38 24.20
CA TYR A 239 1.63 -1.35 23.45
C TYR A 239 0.50 -1.95 22.61
N LEU A 240 0.73 -3.08 21.94
CA LEU A 240 -0.31 -3.75 21.16
C LEU A 240 -1.51 -4.16 22.03
N ARG A 241 -1.27 -4.59 23.27
CA ARG A 241 -2.38 -4.88 24.21
C ARG A 241 -3.21 -3.65 24.53
N LEU A 242 -2.59 -2.49 24.73
CA LEU A 242 -3.32 -1.23 24.96
C LEU A 242 -4.16 -0.85 23.73
N LEU A 243 -3.63 -1.06 22.54
CA LEU A 243 -4.36 -0.82 21.29
C LEU A 243 -5.55 -1.77 21.13
N LEU A 244 -5.38 -3.05 21.43
CA LEU A 244 -6.45 -4.05 21.37
C LEU A 244 -7.51 -3.81 22.45
N GLU A 245 -7.13 -3.31 23.62
CA GLU A 245 -8.07 -2.88 24.66
C GLU A 245 -8.89 -1.65 24.20
N TRP A 246 -8.24 -0.69 23.55
CA TRP A 246 -8.96 0.43 22.94
C TRP A 246 -9.91 -0.08 21.83
N LEU A 247 -9.44 -0.93 20.92
CA LEU A 247 -10.26 -1.49 19.85
C LEU A 247 -11.44 -2.28 20.40
N GLY A 248 -11.23 -3.09 21.45
CA GLY A 248 -12.30 -3.86 22.12
C GLY A 248 -13.44 -3.00 22.63
N ARG A 249 -13.16 -1.73 22.99
CA ARG A 249 -14.16 -0.75 23.42
C ARG A 249 -14.85 -0.01 22.27
N HIS A 250 -14.21 0.12 21.11
CA HIS A 250 -14.66 1.03 20.04
C HIS A 250 -14.98 0.32 18.71
N TRP A 251 -14.75 -0.99 18.57
CA TRP A 251 -14.91 -1.70 17.29
C TRP A 251 -16.35 -1.66 16.76
N GLN A 252 -17.35 -1.45 17.61
CA GLN A 252 -18.76 -1.35 17.20
C GLN A 252 -19.14 0.03 16.66
N GLU A 253 -18.32 1.05 16.89
CA GLU A 253 -18.60 2.41 16.43
C GLU A 253 -18.44 2.54 14.91
N PRO A 254 -19.15 3.47 14.26
CA PRO A 254 -18.94 3.76 12.85
C PRO A 254 -17.58 4.44 12.63
N ASP A 255 -17.04 4.32 11.43
CA ASP A 255 -15.74 4.85 11.01
C ASP A 255 -15.75 5.21 9.51
N GLU A 256 -14.62 5.70 8.98
CA GLU A 256 -14.51 6.22 7.62
C GLU A 256 -14.05 5.17 6.59
N GLY A 257 -13.73 3.96 7.07
CA GLY A 257 -13.42 2.79 6.24
C GLY A 257 -12.15 2.92 5.41
N ILE A 258 -11.86 1.85 4.66
CA ILE A 258 -10.64 1.72 3.84
C ILE A 258 -10.54 2.78 2.73
N TRP A 259 -11.69 3.26 2.26
CA TRP A 259 -11.80 4.26 1.19
C TRP A 259 -11.90 5.70 1.71
N GLU A 260 -11.77 5.91 3.03
CA GLU A 260 -11.62 7.24 3.63
C GLU A 260 -12.78 8.19 3.30
N VAL A 261 -14.01 7.65 3.29
CA VAL A 261 -15.18 8.37 2.78
C VAL A 261 -15.39 9.69 3.50
N ARG A 262 -15.81 10.73 2.77
CA ARG A 262 -16.01 12.07 3.33
C ARG A 262 -17.48 12.43 3.58
N GLY A 263 -18.43 11.56 3.21
CA GLY A 263 -19.86 11.74 3.50
C GLY A 263 -20.30 11.28 4.90
N GLY A 264 -19.34 10.89 5.75
CA GLY A 264 -19.56 10.58 7.16
C GLY A 264 -19.42 9.08 7.50
N PRO A 265 -19.20 8.76 8.78
CA PRO A 265 -18.83 7.42 9.20
C PRO A 265 -19.98 6.41 9.08
N LYS A 266 -19.65 5.16 8.78
CA LYS A 266 -20.59 4.03 8.65
C LYS A 266 -20.07 2.79 9.38
N HIS A 267 -20.92 1.78 9.52
CA HIS A 267 -20.52 0.45 9.99
C HIS A 267 -19.99 -0.38 8.80
N PHE A 268 -18.78 -0.07 8.34
CA PHE A 268 -18.18 -0.75 7.20
C PHE A 268 -17.85 -2.22 7.50
N VAL A 269 -18.18 -3.12 6.57
CA VAL A 269 -17.88 -4.55 6.70
C VAL A 269 -16.37 -4.77 6.77
N HIS A 270 -15.61 -4.06 5.94
CA HIS A 270 -14.15 -4.12 5.95
C HIS A 270 -13.54 -3.72 7.30
N SER A 271 -14.03 -2.64 7.91
CA SER A 271 -13.54 -2.18 9.21
C SER A 271 -13.79 -3.19 10.32
N ARG A 272 -14.93 -3.91 10.26
CA ARG A 272 -15.23 -5.02 11.17
C ARG A 272 -14.35 -6.22 10.89
N LEU A 273 -14.15 -6.58 9.63
CA LEU A 273 -13.22 -7.64 9.23
C LEU A 273 -11.83 -7.38 9.79
N MET A 274 -11.29 -6.18 9.62
CA MET A 274 -9.95 -5.87 10.11
C MET A 274 -9.89 -5.75 11.63
N SER A 275 -10.98 -5.35 12.29
CA SER A 275 -11.09 -5.49 13.75
C SER A 275 -11.01 -6.96 14.20
N TRP A 276 -11.68 -7.87 13.48
CA TRP A 276 -11.57 -9.32 13.73
C TRP A 276 -10.14 -9.83 13.50
N VAL A 277 -9.51 -9.42 12.39
CA VAL A 277 -8.11 -9.79 12.07
C VAL A 277 -7.20 -9.38 13.22
N ALA A 278 -7.37 -8.18 13.78
CA ALA A 278 -6.56 -7.70 14.90
C ALA A 278 -6.57 -8.69 16.08
N PHE A 279 -7.77 -9.14 16.50
CA PHE A 279 -7.90 -10.09 17.60
C PHE A 279 -7.45 -11.51 17.22
N ASP A 280 -7.75 -11.99 16.01
CA ASP A 280 -7.28 -13.31 15.55
C ASP A 280 -5.75 -13.39 15.56
N ARG A 281 -5.07 -12.37 15.00
CA ARG A 281 -3.61 -12.30 14.99
C ARG A 281 -3.03 -12.17 16.39
N ALA A 282 -3.67 -11.39 17.27
CA ALA A 282 -3.25 -11.27 18.67
C ALA A 282 -3.33 -12.61 19.42
N LEU A 283 -4.42 -13.37 19.23
CA LEU A 283 -4.61 -14.70 19.81
C LEU A 283 -3.55 -15.68 19.32
N ARG A 284 -3.26 -15.69 18.00
CA ARG A 284 -2.21 -16.53 17.41
C ARG A 284 -0.83 -16.19 17.94
N LEU A 285 -0.49 -14.89 17.99
CA LEU A 285 0.78 -14.40 18.54
C LEU A 285 0.94 -14.80 20.01
N SER A 286 -0.08 -14.57 20.83
CA SER A 286 -0.03 -14.90 22.26
C SER A 286 0.19 -16.39 22.48
N ARG A 287 -0.55 -17.27 21.78
CA ARG A 287 -0.39 -18.72 21.87
C ARG A 287 0.97 -19.19 21.40
N HIS A 288 1.41 -18.73 20.23
CA HIS A 288 2.68 -19.16 19.63
C HIS A 288 3.90 -18.71 20.44
N ARG A 289 3.85 -17.51 21.05
CA ARG A 289 4.99 -16.92 21.76
C ARG A 289 4.91 -17.03 23.28
N GLY A 290 3.79 -17.49 23.84
CA GLY A 290 3.53 -17.46 25.27
C GLY A 290 3.44 -16.04 25.84
N LEU A 291 3.01 -15.07 25.03
CA LEU A 291 2.92 -13.67 25.46
C LEU A 291 1.68 -13.47 26.34
N PRO A 292 1.78 -12.81 27.51
CA PRO A 292 0.63 -12.58 28.40
C PRO A 292 -0.49 -11.81 27.70
N ALA A 293 -1.72 -12.31 27.75
CA ALA A 293 -2.88 -11.73 27.07
C ALA A 293 -4.19 -12.03 27.83
N PRO A 294 -5.20 -11.14 27.75
CA PRO A 294 -6.55 -11.41 28.23
C PRO A 294 -7.30 -12.33 27.26
N MET A 295 -6.88 -13.60 27.22
CA MET A 295 -7.32 -14.56 26.20
C MET A 295 -8.85 -14.74 26.14
N VAL A 296 -9.53 -14.74 27.28
CA VAL A 296 -10.99 -14.91 27.33
C VAL A 296 -11.70 -13.75 26.63
N GLU A 297 -11.32 -12.51 26.95
CA GLU A 297 -11.92 -11.30 26.38
C GLU A 297 -11.67 -11.20 24.88
N TRP A 298 -10.46 -11.51 24.42
CA TRP A 298 -10.11 -11.47 23.00
C TRP A 298 -10.84 -12.54 22.20
N VAL A 299 -10.99 -13.76 22.73
CA VAL A 299 -11.78 -14.81 22.08
C VAL A 299 -13.25 -14.38 21.98
N GLN A 300 -13.82 -13.84 23.05
CA GLN A 300 -15.21 -13.37 23.04
C GLN A 300 -15.42 -12.22 22.05
N THR A 301 -14.52 -11.23 22.04
CA THR A 301 -14.60 -10.09 21.12
C THR A 301 -14.45 -10.53 19.67
N SER A 302 -13.47 -11.39 19.37
CA SER A 302 -13.29 -11.95 18.03
C SER A 302 -14.53 -12.72 17.56
N ALA A 303 -15.11 -13.56 18.42
CA ALA A 303 -16.34 -14.30 18.09
C ALA A 303 -17.52 -13.36 17.83
N GLN A 304 -17.71 -12.33 18.65
CA GLN A 304 -18.77 -11.33 18.46
C GLN A 304 -18.63 -10.59 17.13
N ILE A 305 -17.42 -10.16 16.77
CA ILE A 305 -17.18 -9.49 15.48
C ILE A 305 -17.47 -10.45 14.32
N TYR A 306 -17.03 -11.71 14.43
CA TYR A 306 -17.24 -12.72 13.39
C TYR A 306 -18.72 -12.95 13.10
N GLU A 307 -19.51 -13.25 14.14
CA GLU A 307 -20.95 -13.47 14.00
C GLU A 307 -21.64 -12.21 13.47
N GLN A 308 -21.25 -11.01 13.94
CA GLN A 308 -21.83 -9.77 13.42
C GLN A 308 -21.57 -9.58 11.92
N ILE A 309 -20.36 -9.85 11.43
CA ILE A 309 -20.05 -9.74 9.99
C ILE A 309 -20.92 -10.72 9.19
N MET A 310 -21.10 -11.94 9.68
CA MET A 310 -21.91 -12.95 9.00
C MET A 310 -23.39 -12.60 8.98
N ASP A 311 -23.91 -12.04 10.08
CA ASP A 311 -25.33 -11.71 10.24
C ASP A 311 -25.72 -10.38 9.57
N GLU A 312 -24.90 -9.34 9.72
CA GLU A 312 -25.22 -7.98 9.27
C GLU A 312 -24.51 -7.59 7.96
N GLY A 313 -23.38 -8.23 7.64
CA GLY A 313 -22.60 -7.96 6.43
C GLY A 313 -23.10 -8.71 5.19
N TRP A 314 -23.76 -9.85 5.37
CA TRP A 314 -24.37 -10.61 4.28
C TRP A 314 -25.75 -10.07 3.91
N ASN A 315 -25.96 -9.76 2.64
CA ASN A 315 -27.26 -9.31 2.14
C ASN A 315 -27.96 -10.43 1.35
N GLU A 316 -28.99 -11.02 1.93
CA GLU A 316 -29.75 -12.13 1.31
C GLU A 316 -30.43 -11.77 -0.01
N LYS A 317 -30.82 -10.51 -0.24
CA LYS A 317 -31.42 -10.13 -1.52
C LYS A 317 -30.37 -10.00 -2.61
N LYS A 318 -29.20 -9.49 -2.24
CA LYS A 318 -28.05 -9.28 -3.12
C LYS A 318 -27.27 -10.56 -3.39
N GLN A 319 -27.34 -11.52 -2.46
CA GLN A 319 -26.48 -12.70 -2.40
C GLN A 319 -24.98 -12.30 -2.42
N SER A 320 -24.62 -11.30 -1.62
CA SER A 320 -23.25 -10.79 -1.51
C SER A 320 -23.01 -10.17 -0.15
N PHE A 321 -21.76 -10.16 0.31
CA PHE A 321 -21.34 -9.20 1.32
C PHE A 321 -21.41 -7.77 0.75
N VAL A 322 -21.89 -6.84 1.56
CA VAL A 322 -22.09 -5.43 1.18
C VAL A 322 -20.99 -4.53 1.75
N GLN A 323 -20.96 -3.27 1.35
CA GLN A 323 -19.98 -2.29 1.80
C GLN A 323 -20.10 -1.97 3.30
N TYR A 324 -21.32 -1.71 3.77
CA TYR A 324 -21.61 -1.35 5.15
C TYR A 324 -22.96 -1.94 5.58
N TYR A 325 -23.13 -2.15 6.88
CA TYR A 325 -24.34 -2.77 7.43
C TYR A 325 -25.61 -1.97 7.12
N GLY A 326 -26.66 -2.68 6.71
CA GLY A 326 -27.94 -2.09 6.30
C GLY A 326 -27.95 -1.49 4.88
N GLY A 327 -26.82 -1.49 4.17
CA GLY A 327 -26.74 -1.13 2.75
C GLY A 327 -26.97 -2.32 1.81
N ASP A 328 -27.02 -2.05 0.50
CA ASP A 328 -27.10 -3.06 -0.57
C ASP A 328 -25.98 -2.92 -1.62
N ALA A 329 -25.12 -1.92 -1.47
CA ALA A 329 -23.99 -1.68 -2.36
C ALA A 329 -22.89 -2.72 -2.11
N VAL A 330 -22.34 -3.28 -3.20
CA VAL A 330 -21.18 -4.16 -3.15
C VAL A 330 -19.91 -3.32 -3.13
N ASP A 331 -18.89 -3.82 -2.46
CA ASP A 331 -17.56 -3.22 -2.39
C ASP A 331 -16.49 -4.27 -2.71
N ALA A 332 -15.49 -3.90 -3.49
CA ALA A 332 -14.36 -4.76 -3.82
C ALA A 332 -13.56 -5.18 -2.57
N SER A 333 -13.61 -4.41 -1.47
CA SER A 333 -12.99 -4.77 -0.20
C SER A 333 -13.54 -6.07 0.39
N ALA A 334 -14.72 -6.53 -0.03
CA ALA A 334 -15.26 -7.84 0.39
C ALA A 334 -14.38 -9.01 -0.07
N LEU A 335 -13.55 -8.84 -1.10
CA LEU A 335 -12.55 -9.84 -1.51
C LEU A 335 -11.52 -10.12 -0.40
N LEU A 336 -11.29 -9.15 0.49
CA LEU A 336 -10.35 -9.29 1.61
C LEU A 336 -10.85 -10.28 2.67
N LEU A 337 -12.14 -10.66 2.68
CA LEU A 337 -12.64 -11.77 3.51
C LEU A 337 -11.89 -13.08 3.21
N VAL A 338 -11.50 -13.29 1.95
CA VAL A 338 -10.70 -14.45 1.54
C VAL A 338 -9.22 -14.23 1.84
N LEU A 339 -8.67 -13.08 1.43
CA LEU A 339 -7.23 -12.81 1.53
C LEU A 339 -6.73 -12.75 2.98
N THR A 340 -7.61 -12.41 3.93
CA THR A 340 -7.30 -12.40 5.37
C THR A 340 -7.59 -13.72 6.09
N ASN A 341 -8.10 -14.74 5.36
CA ASN A 341 -8.55 -16.04 5.87
C ASN A 341 -9.73 -15.96 6.86
N PHE A 342 -10.62 -14.97 6.69
CA PHE A 342 -11.87 -14.89 7.47
C PHE A 342 -12.88 -15.95 7.02
N ALA A 343 -13.02 -16.12 5.70
CA ALA A 343 -13.91 -17.10 5.10
C ALA A 343 -13.16 -18.04 4.14
N GLY A 344 -13.65 -19.26 4.02
CA GLY A 344 -13.10 -20.23 3.07
C GLY A 344 -13.31 -19.75 1.62
N PRO A 345 -12.32 -19.91 0.73
CA PRO A 345 -12.41 -19.38 -0.63
C PRO A 345 -13.45 -20.07 -1.51
N THR A 346 -13.93 -21.25 -1.10
CA THR A 346 -14.98 -22.02 -1.79
C THR A 346 -16.31 -21.99 -1.03
N ASP A 347 -16.46 -21.13 -0.01
CA ASP A 347 -17.73 -20.93 0.67
C ASP A 347 -18.77 -20.38 -0.34
N PRO A 348 -20.01 -20.90 -0.37
CA PRO A 348 -21.03 -20.43 -1.31
C PRO A 348 -21.28 -18.92 -1.27
N ARG A 349 -21.23 -18.29 -0.08
CA ARG A 349 -21.40 -16.84 0.07
C ARG A 349 -20.24 -16.07 -0.55
N ILE A 350 -19.02 -16.60 -0.42
CA ILE A 350 -17.83 -16.01 -1.03
C ILE A 350 -17.88 -16.13 -2.55
N LEU A 351 -18.20 -17.31 -3.08
CA LEU A 351 -18.35 -17.50 -4.53
C LEU A 351 -19.41 -16.55 -5.10
N SER A 352 -20.56 -16.44 -4.43
CA SER A 352 -21.63 -15.52 -4.83
C SER A 352 -21.21 -14.05 -4.75
N THR A 353 -20.40 -13.68 -3.74
CA THR A 353 -19.84 -12.33 -3.62
C THR A 353 -18.86 -12.03 -4.76
N ILE A 354 -17.99 -12.98 -5.13
CA ILE A 354 -17.06 -12.85 -6.27
C ILE A 354 -17.86 -12.62 -7.56
N ASP A 355 -18.89 -13.44 -7.80
CA ASP A 355 -19.74 -13.32 -8.99
C ASP A 355 -20.47 -11.97 -9.02
N CYS A 356 -20.93 -11.47 -7.88
CA CYS A 356 -21.58 -10.16 -7.76
C CYS A 356 -20.61 -9.01 -8.05
N ILE A 357 -19.38 -9.07 -7.53
CA ILE A 357 -18.31 -8.11 -7.85
C ILE A 357 -17.98 -8.14 -9.35
N GLN A 358 -17.80 -9.34 -9.93
CA GLN A 358 -17.56 -9.49 -11.36
C GLN A 358 -18.69 -8.91 -12.21
N SER A 359 -19.94 -9.03 -11.76
CA SER A 359 -21.09 -8.53 -12.51
C SER A 359 -21.32 -7.02 -12.35
N GLU A 360 -21.04 -6.43 -11.18
CA GLU A 360 -21.46 -5.06 -10.87
C GLU A 360 -20.33 -4.05 -10.82
N LEU A 361 -19.10 -4.49 -10.53
CA LEU A 361 -17.96 -3.61 -10.35
C LEU A 361 -16.88 -3.81 -11.42
N THR A 362 -16.94 -4.87 -12.23
CA THR A 362 -15.90 -5.19 -13.20
C THR A 362 -16.26 -4.76 -14.62
N SER A 363 -15.36 -4.02 -15.26
CA SER A 363 -15.35 -3.74 -16.69
C SER A 363 -14.17 -4.49 -17.34
N ASP A 364 -14.45 -5.60 -18.03
CA ASP A 364 -13.45 -6.56 -18.53
C ASP A 364 -12.58 -7.17 -17.42
N SER A 365 -11.36 -6.65 -17.21
CA SER A 365 -10.46 -7.04 -16.11
C SER A 365 -10.32 -5.98 -15.03
N LEU A 366 -10.98 -4.84 -15.19
CA LEU A 366 -10.80 -3.64 -14.40
C LEU A 366 -11.91 -3.50 -13.36
N VAL A 367 -11.57 -3.41 -12.08
CA VAL A 367 -12.54 -3.45 -10.97
C VAL A 367 -12.65 -2.07 -10.32
N HIS A 368 -13.88 -1.54 -10.20
CA HIS A 368 -14.15 -0.36 -9.38
C HIS A 368 -14.19 -0.71 -7.88
N ARG A 369 -13.84 0.25 -7.01
CA ARG A 369 -13.96 0.09 -5.55
C ARG A 369 -15.38 -0.27 -5.14
N TYR A 370 -16.32 0.55 -5.62
CA TYR A 370 -17.76 0.45 -5.40
C TYR A 370 -18.47 1.25 -6.49
N HIS A 371 -19.81 1.22 -6.53
CA HIS A 371 -20.58 2.07 -7.43
C HIS A 371 -20.95 3.39 -6.72
N PRO A 372 -20.42 4.57 -7.10
CA PRO A 372 -20.57 5.82 -6.32
C PRO A 372 -22.01 6.22 -6.01
N LYS A 373 -22.95 5.96 -6.94
CA LYS A 373 -24.39 6.28 -6.74
C LYS A 373 -25.16 5.34 -5.80
N LYS A 374 -24.57 4.20 -5.43
CA LYS A 374 -25.22 3.17 -4.58
C LYS A 374 -24.53 3.02 -3.23
N ALA A 375 -23.22 3.27 -3.20
CA ALA A 375 -22.36 3.14 -2.04
C ALA A 375 -22.59 4.24 -1.00
N ALA A 376 -21.86 4.13 0.11
CA ALA A 376 -21.72 5.21 1.08
C ALA A 376 -21.28 6.49 0.35
N ASP A 377 -21.88 7.61 0.73
CA ASP A 377 -21.52 8.92 0.19
C ASP A 377 -20.04 9.20 0.50
N ASP A 378 -19.24 9.32 -0.56
CA ASP A 378 -17.83 9.64 -0.46
C ASP A 378 -17.60 11.17 -0.37
N GLY A 379 -18.66 11.96 -0.42
CA GLY A 379 -18.66 13.42 -0.32
C GLY A 379 -18.27 14.11 -1.62
N LEU A 380 -18.25 13.41 -2.75
CA LEU A 380 -17.73 13.90 -4.03
C LEU A 380 -18.69 13.60 -5.20
N ASP A 381 -19.11 14.63 -5.93
CA ASP A 381 -20.01 14.50 -7.09
C ASP A 381 -19.34 13.96 -8.37
N SER A 382 -18.10 13.48 -8.28
CA SER A 382 -17.30 13.07 -9.45
C SER A 382 -17.24 11.56 -9.64
N TYR A 383 -17.14 11.13 -10.89
CA TYR A 383 -16.74 9.76 -11.23
C TYR A 383 -15.24 9.54 -10.95
N GLU A 384 -14.84 8.27 -10.96
CA GLU A 384 -13.46 7.78 -10.80
C GLU A 384 -13.17 6.71 -11.85
N GLY A 385 -11.89 6.36 -12.01
CA GLY A 385 -11.46 5.20 -12.77
C GLY A 385 -11.72 3.89 -12.04
N THR A 386 -11.20 2.80 -12.61
CA THR A 386 -11.16 1.50 -11.93
C THR A 386 -9.89 1.42 -11.09
N PHE A 387 -9.97 0.85 -9.89
CA PHE A 387 -8.88 0.86 -8.92
C PHE A 387 -7.99 -0.37 -9.09
N SER A 388 -6.72 -0.14 -9.45
CA SER A 388 -5.83 -1.21 -9.92
C SER A 388 -5.62 -2.32 -8.87
N ALA A 389 -5.54 -1.96 -7.59
CA ALA A 389 -5.42 -2.93 -6.49
C ALA A 389 -6.62 -3.89 -6.42
N CYS A 390 -7.85 -3.40 -6.63
CA CYS A 390 -9.06 -4.21 -6.58
C CYS A 390 -9.07 -5.28 -7.68
N SER A 391 -8.55 -4.96 -8.86
CA SER A 391 -8.38 -5.93 -9.94
C SER A 391 -7.38 -7.03 -9.56
N PHE A 392 -6.26 -6.69 -8.92
CA PHE A 392 -5.30 -7.68 -8.43
C PHE A 392 -5.88 -8.55 -7.31
N TRP A 393 -6.67 -7.98 -6.39
CA TRP A 393 -7.39 -8.76 -5.36
C TRP A 393 -8.38 -9.73 -5.99
N LEU A 394 -9.11 -9.31 -7.03
CA LEU A 394 -10.04 -10.20 -7.72
C LEU A 394 -9.30 -11.35 -8.41
N ALA A 395 -8.18 -11.07 -9.09
CA ALA A 395 -7.34 -12.10 -9.69
C ALA A 395 -6.86 -13.11 -8.63
N GLU A 396 -6.38 -12.61 -7.49
CA GLU A 396 -5.86 -13.44 -6.39
C GLU A 396 -6.96 -14.30 -5.77
N THR A 397 -8.11 -13.70 -5.46
CA THR A 397 -9.27 -14.39 -4.87
C THR A 397 -9.86 -15.44 -5.80
N LEU A 398 -9.93 -15.18 -7.11
CA LEU A 398 -10.31 -16.18 -8.12
C LEU A 398 -9.38 -17.40 -8.09
N ALA A 399 -8.08 -17.19 -7.86
CA ALA A 399 -7.14 -18.30 -7.77
C ALA A 399 -7.41 -19.17 -6.54
N TYR A 400 -7.63 -18.54 -5.37
CA TYR A 400 -7.98 -19.25 -4.15
C TYR A 400 -9.32 -19.99 -4.27
N ALA A 401 -10.29 -19.44 -5.00
CA ALA A 401 -11.56 -20.08 -5.30
C ALA A 401 -11.46 -21.25 -6.31
N GLY A 402 -10.26 -21.54 -6.82
CA GLY A 402 -10.01 -22.60 -7.81
C GLY A 402 -10.35 -22.21 -9.25
N ARG A 403 -10.76 -20.96 -9.50
CA ARG A 403 -11.07 -20.41 -10.84
C ARG A 403 -9.77 -19.94 -11.54
N LEU A 404 -8.79 -20.84 -11.64
CA LEU A 404 -7.41 -20.54 -12.05
C LEU A 404 -7.28 -19.94 -13.46
N ASN A 405 -8.09 -20.41 -14.41
CA ASN A 405 -8.07 -19.89 -15.78
C ASN A 405 -8.54 -18.43 -15.83
N GLU A 406 -9.60 -18.10 -15.08
CA GLU A 406 -10.13 -16.74 -14.99
C GLU A 406 -9.17 -15.82 -14.26
N SER A 407 -8.62 -16.28 -13.13
CA SER A 407 -7.58 -15.58 -12.38
C SER A 407 -6.39 -15.21 -13.25
N ARG A 408 -5.85 -16.19 -13.99
CA ARG A 408 -4.69 -15.98 -14.87
C ARG A 408 -5.01 -15.01 -15.99
N LEU A 409 -6.17 -15.15 -16.64
CA LEU A 409 -6.59 -14.25 -17.72
C LEU A 409 -6.73 -12.81 -17.20
N LEU A 410 -7.34 -12.62 -16.04
CA LEU A 410 -7.51 -11.30 -15.42
C LEU A 410 -6.15 -10.68 -15.09
N LEU A 411 -5.25 -11.44 -14.46
CA LEU A 411 -3.90 -11.00 -14.15
C LEU A 411 -3.15 -10.59 -15.41
N GLU A 412 -3.07 -11.45 -16.43
CA GLU A 412 -2.31 -11.19 -17.66
C GLU A 412 -2.85 -9.96 -18.41
N LYS A 413 -4.17 -9.72 -18.39
CA LYS A 413 -4.76 -8.48 -18.90
C LYS A 413 -4.34 -7.26 -18.08
N MET A 414 -4.43 -7.34 -16.75
CA MET A 414 -3.99 -6.26 -15.86
C MET A 414 -2.53 -5.87 -16.13
N LEU A 415 -1.66 -6.84 -16.42
CA LEU A 415 -0.25 -6.56 -16.71
C LEU A 415 -0.01 -5.66 -17.93
N THR A 416 -0.98 -5.60 -18.86
CA THR A 416 -0.89 -4.77 -20.08
C THR A 416 -1.12 -3.28 -19.84
N TYR A 417 -1.67 -2.89 -18.69
CA TYR A 417 -1.92 -1.49 -18.33
C TYR A 417 -0.72 -0.78 -17.70
N SER A 418 0.40 -1.49 -17.52
CA SER A 418 1.65 -0.82 -17.15
C SER A 418 2.08 0.15 -18.25
N ASN A 419 2.75 1.23 -17.85
CA ASN A 419 3.42 2.07 -18.84
C ASN A 419 4.67 1.37 -19.43
N HIS A 420 5.34 2.03 -20.38
CA HIS A 420 6.55 1.55 -21.05
C HIS A 420 7.73 1.16 -20.13
N VAL A 421 7.71 1.51 -18.84
CA VAL A 421 8.72 1.10 -17.84
C VAL A 421 8.16 0.15 -16.76
N GLY A 422 6.96 -0.40 -16.96
CA GLY A 422 6.37 -1.43 -16.10
C GLY A 422 5.72 -0.90 -14.82
N LEU A 423 5.24 0.35 -14.83
CA LEU A 423 4.71 1.05 -13.66
C LEU A 423 3.21 1.30 -13.77
N TYR A 424 2.53 1.29 -12.62
CA TYR A 424 1.09 1.44 -12.52
C TYR A 424 0.71 2.68 -11.73
N ALA A 425 -0.37 3.32 -12.15
CA ALA A 425 -1.05 4.34 -11.37
C ALA A 425 -2.05 3.69 -10.42
N GLU A 426 -2.63 4.52 -9.56
CA GLU A 426 -3.74 4.17 -8.69
C GLU A 426 -4.96 3.63 -9.47
N GLU A 427 -5.38 4.37 -10.50
CA GLU A 427 -6.56 4.01 -11.27
C GLU A 427 -6.25 3.93 -12.78
N ILE A 428 -7.14 3.24 -13.47
CA ILE A 428 -7.16 3.14 -14.92
C ILE A 428 -8.47 3.74 -15.41
N GLY A 429 -8.36 4.69 -16.33
CA GLY A 429 -9.50 5.35 -16.94
C GLY A 429 -10.16 4.51 -18.03
N PRO A 430 -11.33 4.94 -18.54
CA PRO A 430 -12.11 4.18 -19.52
C PRO A 430 -11.39 3.91 -20.85
N THR A 431 -10.35 4.69 -21.19
CA THR A 431 -9.54 4.49 -22.41
C THR A 431 -8.23 3.76 -22.13
N GLY A 432 -8.03 3.27 -20.91
CA GLY A 432 -6.80 2.62 -20.45
C GLY A 432 -5.73 3.59 -19.98
N GLU A 433 -6.04 4.88 -19.84
CA GLU A 433 -5.10 5.89 -19.37
C GLU A 433 -4.86 5.79 -17.86
N ALA A 434 -3.65 6.11 -17.42
CA ALA A 434 -3.31 6.20 -16.00
C ALA A 434 -4.00 7.41 -15.34
N LEU A 435 -4.68 7.17 -14.22
CA LEU A 435 -5.35 8.16 -13.38
C LEU A 435 -4.94 8.01 -11.92
N GLY A 436 -5.14 9.06 -11.12
CA GLY A 436 -4.74 9.12 -9.72
C GLY A 436 -3.22 9.17 -9.53
N ASN A 437 -2.76 8.92 -8.30
CA ASN A 437 -1.35 9.05 -7.95
C ASN A 437 -0.45 7.97 -8.58
N TYR A 438 0.83 8.30 -8.78
CA TYR A 438 1.73 7.51 -9.63
C TYR A 438 3.22 7.59 -9.25
N PRO A 439 3.98 6.48 -9.32
CA PRO A 439 3.48 5.11 -9.23
C PRO A 439 2.88 4.88 -7.83
N GLN A 440 1.84 4.06 -7.73
CA GLN A 440 1.15 3.84 -6.45
C GLN A 440 1.66 2.57 -5.76
N ALA A 441 2.11 2.70 -4.51
CA ALA A 441 2.60 1.59 -3.69
C ALA A 441 1.55 0.50 -3.52
N PHE A 442 0.32 0.86 -3.15
CA PHE A 442 -0.76 -0.10 -2.88
C PHE A 442 -1.08 -1.00 -4.09
N THR A 443 -1.04 -0.44 -5.31
CA THR A 443 -1.16 -1.20 -6.56
C THR A 443 0.02 -2.15 -6.77
N HIS A 444 1.26 -1.69 -6.60
CA HIS A 444 2.45 -2.53 -6.75
C HIS A 444 2.56 -3.63 -5.69
N LEU A 445 2.09 -3.36 -4.47
CA LEU A 445 1.96 -4.35 -3.41
C LEU A 445 0.97 -5.45 -3.80
N SER A 446 -0.24 -5.06 -4.21
CA SER A 446 -1.30 -6.00 -4.64
C SER A 446 -0.88 -6.82 -5.87
N LEU A 447 -0.12 -6.23 -6.80
CA LEU A 447 0.47 -6.95 -7.94
C LEU A 447 1.41 -8.05 -7.45
N ILE A 448 2.31 -7.74 -6.52
CA ILE A 448 3.29 -8.71 -6.01
C ILE A 448 2.57 -9.87 -5.34
N THR A 449 1.58 -9.60 -4.48
CA THR A 449 0.82 -10.66 -3.80
C THR A 449 0.06 -11.54 -4.78
N ALA A 450 -0.64 -10.93 -5.75
CA ALA A 450 -1.37 -11.64 -6.78
C ALA A 450 -0.43 -12.52 -7.63
N CYS A 451 0.64 -11.96 -8.18
CA CYS A 451 1.63 -12.73 -8.96
C CYS A 451 2.24 -13.89 -8.15
N TYR A 452 2.55 -13.66 -6.87
CA TYR A 452 3.13 -14.69 -6.01
C TYR A 452 2.13 -15.83 -5.74
N ASN A 453 0.92 -15.48 -5.30
CA ASN A 453 -0.08 -16.45 -4.87
C ASN A 453 -0.72 -17.20 -6.04
N ILE A 454 -0.97 -16.52 -7.18
CA ILE A 454 -1.45 -17.17 -8.39
C ILE A 454 -0.40 -18.14 -8.93
N ASP A 455 0.89 -17.78 -8.94
CA ASP A 455 1.97 -18.68 -9.38
C ASP A 455 2.02 -19.94 -8.51
N ARG A 456 1.92 -19.75 -7.19
CA ARG A 456 1.84 -20.85 -6.21
C ARG A 456 0.62 -21.73 -6.46
N MET A 457 -0.56 -21.17 -6.72
CA MET A 457 -1.78 -21.94 -7.02
C MET A 457 -1.65 -22.72 -8.33
N LEU A 458 -1.10 -22.12 -9.39
CA LEU A 458 -0.87 -22.78 -10.67
C LEU A 458 0.13 -23.93 -10.61
N ASN A 459 1.02 -23.93 -9.61
CA ASN A 459 1.98 -25.02 -9.38
C ASN A 459 1.40 -26.17 -8.54
N ARG A 460 0.19 -26.01 -7.96
CA ARG A 460 -0.47 -27.10 -7.23
C ARG A 460 -1.03 -28.11 -8.23
N THR A 461 -0.51 -29.34 -8.22
CA THR A 461 -1.07 -30.46 -8.99
C THR A 461 -2.46 -30.81 -8.46
N PRO A 462 -3.52 -30.86 -9.30
CA PRO A 462 -4.83 -31.33 -8.87
C PRO A 462 -4.74 -32.76 -8.31
N GLY A 463 -5.14 -32.96 -7.06
CA GLY A 463 -5.22 -34.30 -6.43
C GLY A 463 -4.07 -34.68 -5.49
N TYR A 464 -3.07 -33.82 -5.27
CA TYR A 464 -2.11 -33.98 -4.17
C TYR A 464 -2.41 -32.95 -3.07
N PRO A 465 -2.63 -33.37 -1.80
CA PRO A 465 -2.61 -32.42 -0.69
C PRO A 465 -1.24 -31.74 -0.70
N SER A 466 -1.23 -30.41 -0.65
CA SER A 466 0.03 -29.68 -0.55
C SER A 466 0.79 -30.18 0.68
N LEU A 467 2.08 -30.48 0.54
CA LEU A 467 2.97 -30.65 1.70
C LEU A 467 3.06 -29.38 2.57
N ASP A 468 2.47 -28.25 2.11
CA ASP A 468 2.28 -27.01 2.87
C ASP A 468 0.98 -26.95 3.68
N SER A 469 0.13 -27.99 3.68
CA SER A 469 -1.03 -28.01 4.58
C SER A 469 -0.63 -28.13 6.06
N SER A 470 0.65 -28.40 6.34
CA SER A 470 1.27 -28.32 7.67
C SER A 470 1.76 -26.90 8.06
N GLU A 471 1.68 -25.89 7.18
CA GLU A 471 1.83 -24.49 7.63
C GLU A 471 0.50 -23.88 8.11
N VAL A 472 -0.60 -24.62 7.99
CA VAL A 472 -1.95 -24.24 8.42
C VAL A 472 -2.49 -25.15 9.56
N SER A 473 -1.71 -26.11 10.05
CA SER A 473 -2.04 -26.88 11.25
C SER A 473 -0.80 -27.10 12.13
N ASP A 474 -0.98 -26.92 13.43
CA ASP A 474 0.00 -27.04 14.52
C ASP A 474 1.17 -28.05 14.35
N ASP A 475 2.27 -27.65 15.01
CA ASP A 475 3.28 -28.48 15.67
C ASP A 475 4.44 -29.06 14.85
N GLN A 476 5.64 -28.50 15.08
CA GLN A 476 6.85 -29.31 15.24
C GLN A 476 7.66 -28.82 16.44
N ARG A 477 7.42 -29.47 17.58
CA ARG A 477 8.38 -29.54 18.69
C ARG A 477 9.56 -30.48 18.36
N THR A 478 10.70 -30.09 18.93
CA THR A 478 11.85 -30.91 19.38
C THR A 478 12.77 -31.57 18.37
N ASN A 479 13.99 -31.03 18.26
CA ASN A 479 15.30 -31.70 18.46
C ASN A 479 16.41 -30.66 18.14
N MET A 480 17.48 -30.44 18.90
CA MET A 480 18.19 -31.22 19.91
C MET A 480 18.96 -30.26 20.84
N ARG A 481 19.08 -30.65 22.11
CA ARG A 481 20.18 -30.24 22.98
C ARG A 481 21.50 -30.74 22.41
N SER A 482 22.49 -29.86 22.32
CA SER A 482 23.89 -30.11 22.66
C SER A 482 24.57 -28.77 22.91
#